data_AF-C3KGS9-F1
#
_entry.id   AF-C3KGS9-F1
#
_cell.length_a   1.000
_cell.length_b   1.000
_cell.length_c   1.000
_cell.angle_alpha   90.00
_cell.angle_beta   90.00
_cell.angle_gamma   90.00
#
_symmetry.space_group_name_H-M   'P 1'
#
loop_
_entity.id
_entity.type
_entity.pdbx_description
1 polymer ?
#
loop_
_entity_poly.entity_id
_entity_poly.type
_entity_poly.pdbx_seq_one_letter_code
_entity_poly.pdbx_strand_id
1 'polypeptide(L)'
;MPNRVFTEELFSISSNESQELAANLTEKLADLYRSSPALGRYFSKAEIQAFRNGSVIADYQLTFLMPEEQQDQLRNTTLSREMVFNVFRQFLYDQEGDESGQTYIDPVSLNMFLRH
;
A
#
# COMPACT_ATOMS: atom_id res chain seq x y z
N MET A 1 -5.93 8.28 5.61
CA MET A 1 -5.28 9.54 5.20
C MET A 1 -5.91 10.68 5.98
N PRO A 2 -5.27 11.18 7.06
CA PRO A 2 -5.88 12.14 7.98
C PRO A 2 -6.11 13.53 7.35
N ASN A 3 -5.35 13.86 6.30
CA ASN A 3 -5.38 15.18 5.66
C ASN A 3 -6.34 15.26 4.46
N ARG A 4 -7.21 14.26 4.27
CA ARG A 4 -8.30 14.28 3.28
C ARG A 4 -9.66 14.12 3.96
N VAL A 5 -10.62 14.92 3.49
CA VAL A 5 -12.03 14.76 3.83
C VAL A 5 -12.62 13.70 2.89
N PHE A 6 -13.38 12.76 3.44
CA PHE A 6 -14.09 11.77 2.62
C PHE A 6 -15.26 12.46 1.90
N THR A 7 -15.26 12.43 0.57
CA THR A 7 -16.30 13.03 -0.30
C THR A 7 -17.19 11.95 -0.91
N GLU A 8 -18.36 12.35 -1.44
CA GLU A 8 -19.29 11.39 -2.06
C GLU A 8 -18.69 10.67 -3.28
N GLU A 9 -17.78 11.34 -3.99
CA GLU A 9 -17.04 10.77 -5.12
C GLU A 9 -16.18 9.57 -4.69
N LEU A 10 -15.75 9.51 -3.42
CA LEU A 10 -14.97 8.38 -2.90
C LEU A 10 -15.83 7.15 -2.55
N PHE A 11 -17.16 7.24 -2.61
CA PHE A 11 -18.03 6.05 -2.48
C PHE A 11 -17.93 5.11 -3.67
N SER A 12 -17.68 5.66 -4.86
CA SER A 12 -17.52 4.86 -6.07
C SER A 12 -16.08 4.90 -6.54
N ILE A 13 -15.43 3.74 -6.61
CA ILE A 13 -14.11 3.60 -7.22
C ILE A 13 -14.11 4.00 -8.71
N SER A 14 -15.28 4.11 -9.33
CA SER A 14 -15.44 4.53 -10.73
C SER A 14 -15.52 6.05 -10.93
N SER A 15 -15.56 6.85 -9.86
CA SER A 15 -15.52 8.32 -10.00
C SER A 15 -14.13 8.77 -10.44
N ASN A 16 -14.06 9.96 -11.05
CA ASN A 16 -12.77 10.51 -11.49
C ASN A 16 -11.83 10.75 -10.29
N GLU A 17 -12.36 11.27 -9.18
CA GLU A 17 -11.56 11.57 -7.99
C GLU A 17 -11.03 10.29 -7.31
N SER A 18 -11.86 9.23 -7.25
CA SER A 18 -11.40 7.91 -6.77
C SER A 18 -10.36 7.30 -7.70
N GLN A 19 -10.56 7.38 -9.02
CA GLN A 19 -9.63 6.82 -10.00
C GLN A 19 -8.27 7.50 -9.93
N GLU A 20 -8.25 8.83 -9.84
CA GLU A 20 -7.01 9.60 -9.73
C GLU A 20 -6.27 9.27 -8.41
N LEU A 21 -6.99 9.23 -7.28
CA LEU A 21 -6.42 8.86 -5.99
C LEU A 21 -5.91 7.41 -5.98
N ALA A 22 -6.69 6.49 -6.55
CA ALA A 22 -6.32 5.07 -6.65
C ALA A 22 -5.08 4.89 -7.54
N ALA A 23 -4.99 5.60 -8.65
CA ALA A 23 -3.84 5.57 -9.54
C ALA A 23 -2.58 6.09 -8.83
N ASN A 24 -2.67 7.23 -8.15
CA ASN A 24 -1.54 7.81 -7.42
C ASN A 24 -1.03 6.89 -6.31
N LEU A 25 -1.93 6.34 -5.49
CA LEU A 25 -1.57 5.40 -4.43
C LEU A 25 -1.00 4.10 -4.99
N THR A 26 -1.57 3.59 -6.09
CA THR A 26 -1.07 2.39 -6.77
C THR A 26 0.36 2.59 -7.27
N GLU A 27 0.64 3.73 -7.89
CA GLU A 27 1.98 4.08 -8.38
C GLU A 27 2.98 4.19 -7.22
N LYS A 28 2.62 4.93 -6.15
CA LYS A 28 3.45 5.03 -4.94
C LYS A 28 3.79 3.67 -4.33
N LEU A 29 2.80 2.78 -4.19
CA LEU A 29 3.02 1.43 -3.68
C LEU A 29 3.90 0.61 -4.62
N ALA A 30 3.67 0.71 -5.94
CA ALA A 30 4.46 -0.02 -6.92
C ALA A 30 5.92 0.43 -6.90
N ASP A 31 6.19 1.73 -6.83
CA ASP A 31 7.55 2.28 -6.79
C ASP A 31 8.27 1.90 -5.50
N LEU A 32 7.59 1.99 -4.35
CA LEU A 32 8.10 1.52 -3.06
C LEU A 32 8.58 0.06 -3.14
N TYR A 33 7.70 -0.85 -3.55
CA TYR A 33 8.04 -2.27 -3.51
C TYR A 33 8.99 -2.68 -4.62
N ARG A 34 8.91 -2.08 -5.82
CA ARG A 34 9.87 -2.32 -6.91
C ARG A 34 11.28 -1.84 -6.58
N SER A 35 11.41 -0.70 -5.90
CA SER A 35 12.72 -0.16 -5.50
C SER A 35 13.32 -0.86 -4.27
N SER A 36 12.53 -1.64 -3.53
CA SER A 36 13.01 -2.39 -2.36
C SER A 36 14.09 -3.42 -2.75
N PRO A 37 15.31 -3.34 -2.18
CA PRO A 37 16.38 -4.29 -2.47
C PRO A 37 16.02 -5.76 -2.15
N ALA A 38 15.19 -5.96 -1.13
CA ALA A 38 14.77 -7.28 -0.67
C ALA A 38 13.50 -7.78 -1.39
N LEU A 39 12.52 -6.90 -1.61
CA LEU A 39 11.19 -7.30 -2.06
C LEU A 39 10.97 -7.12 -3.57
N GLY A 40 11.72 -6.24 -4.22
CA GLY A 40 11.44 -5.80 -5.59
C GLY A 40 11.47 -6.92 -6.63
N ARG A 41 12.37 -7.90 -6.47
CA ARG A 41 12.45 -9.06 -7.37
C ARG A 41 11.22 -9.98 -7.31
N TYR A 42 10.43 -9.90 -6.24
CA TYR A 42 9.24 -10.72 -6.03
C TYR A 42 7.96 -9.91 -6.22
N PHE A 43 8.04 -8.58 -6.23
CA PHE A 43 6.86 -7.74 -6.38
C PHE A 43 6.24 -7.90 -7.77
N SER A 44 4.92 -8.10 -7.81
CA SER A 44 4.17 -8.24 -9.05
C SER A 44 3.24 -7.06 -9.29
N LYS A 45 2.35 -6.77 -8.33
CA LYS A 45 1.37 -5.70 -8.47
C LYS A 45 0.91 -5.14 -7.12
N ALA A 46 0.49 -3.88 -7.17
CA ALA A 46 -0.27 -3.20 -6.13
C ALA A 46 -1.60 -2.76 -6.75
N GLU A 47 -2.67 -2.82 -5.97
CA GLU A 47 -4.01 -2.43 -6.40
C GLU A 47 -4.75 -1.76 -5.24
N ILE A 48 -5.41 -0.65 -5.51
CA ILE A 48 -6.40 -0.06 -4.59
C ILE A 48 -7.77 -0.65 -4.92
N GLN A 49 -8.40 -1.27 -3.93
CA GLN A 49 -9.67 -1.98 -4.10
C GLN A 49 -10.89 -1.10 -3.81
N ALA A 50 -10.79 -0.25 -2.79
CA ALA A 50 -11.87 0.62 -2.36
C ALA A 50 -11.36 1.76 -1.49
N PHE A 51 -12.18 2.81 -1.38
CA PHE A 51 -12.07 3.81 -0.33
C PHE A 51 -13.25 3.66 0.63
N ARG A 52 -12.99 3.78 1.93
CA ARG A 52 -14.00 3.67 2.98
C ARG A 52 -14.12 4.95 3.79
N ASN A 53 -15.35 5.21 4.24
CA ASN A 53 -15.69 6.36 5.06
C ASN A 53 -14.99 6.28 6.43
N GLY A 54 -14.35 7.38 6.80
CA GLY A 54 -13.36 7.56 7.86
C GLY A 54 -12.45 8.72 7.44
N SER A 55 -11.35 8.98 8.14
CA SER A 55 -10.25 9.79 7.57
C SER A 55 -9.65 9.07 6.35
N VAL A 56 -10.30 9.20 5.18
CA VAL A 56 -10.19 8.38 3.95
C VAL A 56 -9.30 7.13 4.12
N ILE A 57 -9.93 5.98 4.29
CA ILE A 57 -9.23 4.68 4.40
C ILE A 57 -9.15 4.07 3.01
N ALA A 58 -7.95 3.68 2.58
CA ALA A 58 -7.75 2.95 1.32
C ALA A 58 -7.56 1.46 1.61
N ASP A 59 -8.39 0.63 1.01
CA ASP A 59 -8.18 -0.82 0.99
C ASP A 59 -7.28 -1.17 -0.18
N TYR A 60 -6.17 -1.87 0.09
CA TYR A 60 -5.15 -2.15 -0.90
C TYR A 60 -4.78 -3.64 -0.88
N GLN A 61 -4.30 -4.12 -2.01
CA GLN A 61 -3.76 -5.46 -2.16
C GLN A 61 -2.37 -5.41 -2.80
N LEU A 62 -1.44 -6.15 -2.21
CA LEU A 62 -0.10 -6.37 -2.74
C LEU A 62 0.02 -7.83 -3.18
N THR A 63 0.57 -8.06 -4.36
CA THR A 63 0.81 -9.41 -4.88
C THR A 63 2.31 -9.59 -5.11
N PHE A 64 2.83 -10.67 -4.54
CA PHE A 64 4.22 -11.08 -4.70
C PHE A 64 4.25 -12.48 -5.32
N LEU A 65 5.14 -12.68 -6.28
CA LEU A 65 5.38 -13.96 -6.94
C LEU A 65 6.60 -14.62 -6.32
N MET A 66 6.43 -15.88 -5.94
CA MET A 66 7.47 -16.68 -5.29
C MET A 66 7.77 -17.91 -6.15
N PRO A 67 9.05 -18.28 -6.31
CA PRO A 67 9.40 -19.59 -6.86
C PRO A 67 8.81 -20.69 -5.99
N GLU A 68 8.18 -21.69 -6.60
CA GLU A 68 7.51 -22.80 -5.87
C GLU A 68 8.47 -23.50 -4.90
N GLU A 69 9.72 -23.73 -5.33
CA GLU A 69 10.75 -24.42 -4.54
C GLU A 69 11.11 -23.73 -3.22
N GLN A 70 10.90 -22.41 -3.13
CA GLN A 70 11.30 -21.59 -1.97
C GLN A 70 10.11 -20.93 -1.29
N GLN A 71 8.89 -21.26 -1.70
CA GLN A 71 7.69 -20.53 -1.31
C GLN A 71 7.51 -20.46 0.20
N ASP A 72 7.66 -21.59 0.91
CA ASP A 72 7.47 -21.64 2.36
C ASP A 72 8.56 -20.88 3.11
N GLN A 73 9.81 -20.98 2.65
CA GLN A 73 10.92 -20.24 3.25
C GLN A 73 10.74 -18.74 3.06
N LEU A 74 10.37 -18.30 1.85
CA LEU A 74 10.18 -16.88 1.53
C LEU A 74 8.99 -16.29 2.31
N ARG A 75 7.88 -17.02 2.42
CA ARG A 75 6.71 -16.61 3.23
C ARG A 75 7.03 -16.40 4.70
N ASN A 76 8.01 -17.13 5.24
CA ASN A 76 8.41 -17.04 6.64
C ASN A 76 9.62 -16.11 6.87
N THR A 77 10.24 -15.57 5.82
CA THR A 77 11.44 -14.72 5.91
C THR A 77 11.25 -13.43 5.11
N THR A 78 11.81 -13.36 3.89
CA THR A 78 11.87 -12.16 3.05
C THR A 78 10.51 -11.60 2.68
N LEU A 79 9.51 -12.45 2.43
CA LEU A 79 8.14 -12.07 2.08
C LEU A 79 7.16 -12.33 3.21
N SER A 80 7.67 -12.41 4.45
CA SER A 80 6.81 -12.42 5.63
C SER A 80 5.98 -11.14 5.70
N ARG A 81 4.76 -11.26 6.24
CA ARG A 81 3.88 -10.11 6.48
C ARG A 81 4.61 -9.00 7.24
N GLU A 82 5.41 -9.37 8.23
CA GLU A 82 6.18 -8.42 9.04
C GLU A 82 7.21 -7.66 8.20
N MET A 83 7.95 -8.35 7.32
CA MET A 83 8.92 -7.68 6.45
C MET A 83 8.24 -6.70 5.50
N VAL A 84 7.16 -7.13 4.83
CA VAL A 84 6.39 -6.27 3.90
C VAL A 84 5.80 -5.07 4.65
N PHE A 85 5.21 -5.30 5.82
CA PHE A 85 4.67 -4.25 6.68
C PHE A 85 5.74 -3.25 7.12
N ASN A 86 6.90 -3.72 7.59
CA ASN A 86 7.95 -2.85 8.10
C ASN A 86 8.60 -2.02 6.98
N VAL A 87 8.77 -2.58 5.77
CA VAL A 87 9.24 -1.81 4.62
C VAL A 87 8.28 -0.67 4.28
N PHE A 88 6.97 -0.92 4.28
CA PHE A 88 6.00 0.14 4.02
C PHE A 88 5.96 1.16 5.15
N ARG A 89 5.94 0.70 6.40
CA ARG A 89 5.95 1.60 7.55
C ARG A 89 7.18 2.50 7.56
N GLN A 90 8.36 1.97 7.24
CA GLN A 90 9.59 2.75 7.12
C GLN A 90 9.46 3.81 6.01
N PHE A 91 8.94 3.45 4.85
CA PHE A 91 8.68 4.41 3.77
C PHE A 91 7.74 5.53 4.19
N LEU A 92 6.71 5.24 4.99
CA LEU A 92 5.80 6.27 5.51
C LEU A 92 6.53 7.22 6.47
N TYR A 93 7.39 6.71 7.36
CA TYR A 93 8.21 7.55 8.23
C TYR A 93 9.22 8.40 7.45
N ASP A 94 9.85 7.84 6.42
CA ASP A 94 10.79 8.58 5.57
C ASP A 94 10.08 9.72 4.79
N GLN A 95 8.76 9.65 4.63
CA GLN A 95 7.92 10.67 4.01
C GLN A 95 7.37 11.74 4.97
N GLU A 96 7.64 11.68 6.28
CA GLU A 96 7.17 12.68 7.26
C GLU A 96 7.66 14.12 6.99
N GLY A 97 8.55 14.34 6.02
CA GLY A 97 8.87 15.68 5.51
C GLY A 97 7.73 16.38 4.74
N ASP A 98 6.69 15.65 4.31
CA ASP A 98 5.57 16.13 3.49
C ASP A 98 4.20 15.87 4.14
N GLU A 99 4.07 16.18 5.44
CA GLU A 99 2.82 16.02 6.19
C GLU A 99 1.66 16.84 5.60
N SER A 100 1.94 17.91 4.85
CA SER A 100 0.90 18.72 4.18
C SER A 100 0.45 18.12 2.84
N GLY A 101 1.08 17.04 2.38
CA GLY A 101 0.78 16.39 1.12
C GLY A 101 -0.64 15.79 1.09
N GLN A 102 -1.33 15.95 -0.04
CA GLN A 102 -2.68 15.40 -0.22
C GLN A 102 -2.73 13.86 -0.11
N THR A 103 -1.60 13.17 -0.14
CA THR A 103 -1.51 11.71 -0.03
C THR A 103 -0.77 11.27 1.23
N TYR A 104 -0.68 12.15 2.23
CA TYR A 104 -0.12 11.79 3.53
C TYR A 104 -0.90 10.63 4.16
N ILE A 105 -0.17 9.57 4.49
CA ILE A 105 -0.67 8.39 5.18
C ILE A 105 0.02 8.36 6.53
N ASP A 106 -0.78 8.40 7.59
CA ASP A 106 -0.28 8.24 8.96
C ASP A 106 0.40 6.86 9.11
N PRO A 107 1.70 6.79 9.45
CA PRO A 107 2.43 5.54 9.62
C PRO A 107 1.79 4.57 10.61
N VAL A 108 1.08 5.07 11.64
CA VAL A 108 0.42 4.21 12.64
C VAL A 108 -0.95 3.72 12.20
N SER A 109 -1.52 4.29 11.13
CA SER A 109 -2.79 3.83 10.55
C SER A 109 -2.64 2.59 9.65
N LEU A 110 -1.41 2.21 9.31
CA LEU A 110 -1.13 1.08 8.44
C LEU A 110 -1.58 -0.23 9.11
N ASN A 111 -2.38 -1.01 8.38
CA ASN A 111 -2.74 -2.36 8.75
C ASN A 111 -2.58 -3.29 7.55
N MET A 112 -2.19 -4.55 7.78
CA MET A 112 -1.94 -5.54 6.74
C MET A 112 -2.28 -6.94 7.27
N PHE A 113 -3.01 -7.69 6.46
CA PHE A 113 -3.36 -9.09 6.73
C PHE A 113 -3.02 -9.95 5.52
N LEU A 114 -2.69 -11.21 5.76
CA LEU A 114 -2.53 -12.19 4.68
C LEU A 114 -3.93 -12.57 4.16
N ARG A 115 -4.08 -12.60 2.85
CA ARG A 115 -5.29 -13.12 2.22
C ARG A 115 -5.22 -14.66 2.26
N HIS A 116 -6.23 -15.28 2.86
CA HIS A 116 -6.40 -16.74 2.94
C HIS A 116 -7.05 -17.30 1.68
#